data_AF-A0A158KAU7-F1
#
_entry.id   AF-A0A158KAU7-F1
#
_cell.length_a   1.000
_cell.length_b   1.000
_cell.length_c   1.000
_cell.angle_alpha   90.00
_cell.angle_beta   90.00
_cell.angle_gamma   90.00
#
_symmetry.space_group_name_H-M   'P 1'
#
loop_
_entity.id
_entity.type
_entity.pdbx_description
1 polymer ?
#
loop_
_entity_poly.entity_id
_entity_poly.type
_entity_poly.pdbx_seq_one_letter_code
_entity_poly.pdbx_strand_id
1 'polypeptide(L)' 'MAAAHGQTVQCAITRDALEEHFWSPIGASDARLLKAFADGRKRIAAAVERKMLRDKSASIVLHAADFSH' A
#
# COMPACT_ATOMS: atom_id res chain seq x y z
N MET A 1 -23.40 15.30 -13.75
CA MET A 1 -22.14 15.56 -13.02
C MET A 1 -21.99 14.45 -12.00
N ALA A 2 -21.04 13.52 -12.18
CA ALA A 2 -20.81 12.44 -11.22
C ALA A 2 -19.55 12.78 -10.41
N ALA A 3 -19.75 13.27 -9.18
CA ALA A 3 -18.67 13.43 -8.24
C ALA A 3 -18.48 12.11 -7.50
N ALA A 4 -17.62 11.23 -8.02
CA ALA A 4 -17.00 10.22 -7.18
C ALA A 4 -16.10 11.01 -6.21
N HIS A 5 -16.48 11.07 -4.93
CA HIS A 5 -15.77 11.84 -3.92
C HIS A 5 -14.27 11.55 -4.00
N GLY A 6 -13.50 12.56 -4.42
CA GLY A 6 -12.04 12.54 -4.47
C GLY A 6 -11.45 12.55 -3.07
N GLN A 7 -11.82 11.55 -2.26
CA GLN A 7 -11.36 11.39 -0.90
C GLN A 7 -9.90 10.95 -0.98
N THR A 8 -9.02 11.91 -0.73
CA THR A 8 -7.59 11.67 -0.62
C THR A 8 -7.37 10.94 0.69
N VAL A 9 -7.17 9.63 0.61
CA VAL A 9 -6.92 8.78 1.78
C VAL A 9 -5.41 8.76 2.02
N GLN A 10 -5.00 9.11 3.24
CA GLN A 10 -3.62 8.88 3.63
C GLN A 10 -3.40 7.38 3.79
N CYS A 11 -2.61 6.81 2.89
CA CYS A 11 -2.15 5.45 2.99
C CYS A 11 -0.66 5.40 3.34
N ALA A 12 -0.32 4.53 4.28
CA ALA A 12 1.04 4.17 4.62
C ALA A 12 1.23 2.68 4.37
N ILE A 13 2.44 2.28 4.01
CA ILE A 13 2.83 0.88 3.89
C ILE A 13 4.05 0.64 4.76
N THR A 14 4.04 -0.45 5.52
CA THR A 14 5.20 -0.83 6.35
C THR A 14 6.36 -1.31 5.47
N ARG A 15 7.58 -1.10 5.95
CA ARG A 15 8.79 -1.61 5.28
C ARG A 15 8.75 -3.12 5.08
N ASP A 16 8.32 -3.87 6.09
CA ASP A 16 8.24 -5.33 6.05
C ASP A 16 7.36 -5.81 4.88
N ALA A 17 6.23 -5.15 4.63
CA ALA A 17 5.37 -5.45 3.49
C ALA A 17 6.08 -5.27 2.13
N LEU A 18 6.92 -4.25 2.00
CA LEU A 18 7.72 -4.02 0.79
C LEU A 18 8.85 -5.05 0.65
N GLU A 19 9.45 -5.47 1.77
CA GLU A 19 10.51 -6.48 1.78
C GLU A 19 9.96 -7.88 1.45
N GLU A 20 8.84 -8.27 2.04
CA GLU A 20 8.26 -9.60 1.88
C GLU A 20 7.52 -9.79 0.54
N HIS A 21 6.74 -8.80 0.09
CA HIS A 21 5.84 -8.98 -1.07
C HIS A 21 6.29 -8.31 -2.37
N PHE A 22 7.25 -7.37 -2.30
CA PHE A 22 7.72 -6.61 -3.45
C PHE A 22 9.20 -6.87 -3.76
N TRP A 23 9.72 -8.03 -3.32
CA TRP A 23 11.08 -8.52 -3.59
C TRP A 23 12.17 -7.50 -3.22
N SER A 24 11.95 -6.75 -2.13
CA SER A 24 12.99 -5.90 -1.59
C SER A 24 13.86 -6.72 -0.62
N PRO A 25 15.18 -6.82 -0.84
CA PRO A 25 16.07 -7.51 0.10
C PRO A 25 15.93 -6.90 1.50
N ILE A 26 15.98 -7.76 2.52
CA ILE A 26 15.97 -7.33 3.92
C ILE A 26 17.10 -6.33 4.13
N GLY A 27 16.78 -5.14 4.66
CA GLY A 27 17.76 -4.08 4.84
C GLY A 27 17.94 -3.20 3.61
N ALA A 28 17.03 -3.26 2.63
CA ALA A 28 17.09 -2.42 1.44
C ALA A 28 17.16 -0.94 1.79
N SER A 29 18.02 -0.21 1.08
CA SER A 29 18.12 1.24 1.17
C SER A 29 16.81 1.91 0.75
N ASP A 30 16.54 3.11 1.26
CA ASP A 30 15.30 3.85 1.00
C ASP A 30 15.00 4.01 -0.50
N ALA A 31 16.03 4.21 -1.33
CA ALA A 31 15.88 4.30 -2.79
C ALA A 31 15.28 3.03 -3.41
N ARG A 32 15.63 1.85 -2.87
CA ARG A 32 15.13 0.56 -3.34
C ARG A 32 13.72 0.30 -2.80
N LEU A 33 13.41 0.71 -1.58
CA LEU A 33 12.04 0.69 -1.04
C LEU A 33 11.11 1.61 -1.82
N LEU A 34 11.54 2.84 -2.15
CA LEU A 34 10.78 3.77 -2.99
C LEU A 34 10.56 3.20 -4.40
N LYS A 35 11.55 2.51 -4.97
CA LYS A 35 11.40 1.83 -6.26
C LYS A 35 10.40 0.68 -6.17
N ALA A 36 10.47 -0.16 -5.14
CA ALA A 36 9.52 -1.25 -4.91
C ALA A 36 8.09 -0.72 -4.69
N PHE A 37 7.95 0.38 -3.96
CA PHE A 37 6.68 1.09 -3.81
C PHE A 37 6.14 1.57 -5.16
N ALA A 38 6.99 2.25 -5.95
CA ALA A 38 6.62 2.79 -7.27
C ALA A 38 6.19 1.69 -8.25
N ASP A 39 6.94 0.60 -8.31
CA ASP A 39 6.65 -0.58 -9.13
C ASP A 39 5.36 -1.28 -8.66
N GLY A 40 5.20 -1.38 -7.35
CA GLY A 40 4.07 -2.00 -6.68
C GLY A 40 2.78 -1.19 -6.62
N ARG A 41 2.77 0.07 -7.07
CA ARG A 41 1.66 1.02 -6.86
C ARG A 41 0.29 0.46 -7.20
N LYS A 42 0.16 -0.32 -8.28
CA LYS A 42 -1.12 -0.92 -8.68
C LYS A 42 -1.63 -1.93 -7.64
N ARG A 43 -0.75 -2.78 -7.10
CA ARG A 43 -1.11 -3.77 -6.06
C ARG A 43 -1.39 -3.10 -4.74
N ILE A 44 -0.59 -2.09 -4.38
CA ILE A 44 -0.79 -1.28 -3.17
C ILE A 44 -2.15 -0.58 -3.24
N ALA A 45 -2.49 0.08 -4.35
CA ALA A 45 -3.79 0.72 -4.54
C ALA A 45 -4.96 -0.27 -4.37
N ALA A 46 -4.87 -1.45 -4.98
CA ALA A 46 -5.90 -2.48 -4.83
C ALA A 46 -6.06 -2.96 -3.37
N ALA A 47 -4.95 -3.06 -2.62
CA ALA A 47 -4.99 -3.40 -1.20
C ALA A 47 -5.62 -2.28 -0.35
N VAL A 48 -5.27 -1.01 -0.63
CA VAL A 48 -5.92 0.15 -0.01
C VAL A 48 -7.42 0.13 -0.27
N GLU A 49 -7.85 -0.02 -1.52
CA GLU A 49 -9.27 -0.04 -1.89
C GLU A 49 -10.02 -1.18 -1.18
N ARG A 50 -9.45 -2.39 -1.13
CA ARG A 50 -10.05 -3.50 -0.39
C ARG A 50 -10.18 -3.20 1.10
N LYS A 51 -9.17 -2.55 1.68
CA LYS A 51 -9.18 -2.17 3.10
C LYS A 51 -10.16 -1.02 3.35
N MET A 52 -10.26 -0.04 2.46
CA MET A 52 -11.29 1.03 2.51
C MET A 52 -12.71 0.48 2.45
N LEU A 53 -12.93 -0.55 1.64
CA LEU A 53 -14.25 -1.18 1.52
C LEU A 53 -14.64 -1.93 2.81
N ARG A 54 -13.67 -2.45 3.55
CA ARG A 54 -13.88 -3.14 4.83
C ARG A 54 -13.95 -2.16 6.01
N ASP A 55 -13.04 -1.19 6.02
CA ASP A 55 -12.86 -0.19 7.05
C ASP A 55 -13.02 1.20 6.43
N LYS A 56 -14.08 1.92 6.82
CA LYS A 56 -14.30 3.33 6.43
C LYS A 56 -13.38 4.30 7.21
N SER A 57 -12.13 3.89 7.40
CA SER A 57 -11.13 4.64 8.16
C SER A 57 -10.42 5.64 7.24
N ALA A 58 -10.24 6.87 7.72
CA ALA A 58 -9.60 7.95 6.96
C ALA A 58 -8.09 7.76 6.77
N SER A 59 -7.46 6.87 7.54
CA SER A 59 -6.05 6.50 7.43
C SER A 59 -5.92 5.00 7.31
N ILE A 60 -5.17 4.55 6.29
CA ILE A 60 -4.97 3.13 6.01
C ILE A 60 -3.50 2.80 6.12
N VAL A 61 -3.18 1.83 6.97
CA VAL A 61 -1.85 1.25 7.06
C VAL A 61 -1.89 -0.16 6.47
N LEU A 62 -1.05 -0.39 5.46
CA LEU A 62 -0.86 -1.67 4.82
C LEU A 62 0.33 -2.40 5.43
N HIS A 63 0.06 -3.61 5.94
CA HIS A 63 1.02 -4.54 6.50
C HIS A 63 1.22 -5.71 5.53
N ALA A 64 2.26 -6.51 5.74
CA ALA A 64 2.53 -7.71 4.93
C ALA A 64 1.31 -8.63 4.87
N ALA A 65 0.60 -8.80 5.99
CA ALA A 65 -0.64 -9.57 6.07
C ALA A 65 -1.75 -9.11 5.10
N ASP A 66 -1.80 -7.83 4.70
CA ASP A 66 -2.77 -7.33 3.72
C ASP A 66 -2.49 -7.82 2.28
N PHE A 67 -1.29 -8.39 2.04
CA PHE A 67 -0.85 -8.94 0.76
C PHE A 67 -0.69 -10.46 0.77
N SER A 68 -0.74 -11.09 1.94
CA SER A 68 -0.78 -12.54 2.11
C SER A 68 -2.20 -13.05 1.81
N HIS A 69 -2.37 -13.62 0.62
CA HIS A 69 -3.62 -14.23 0.14
C HIS A 69 -3.51 -15.75 0.12
#